data_AF-X1R0M3-F1
#
_entry.id   AF-X1R0M3-F1
#
_cell.length_a   1.000
_cell.length_b   1.000
_cell.length_c   1.000
_cell.angle_alpha   90.00
_cell.angle_beta   90.00
_cell.angle_gamma   90.00
#
_symmetry.space_group_name_H-M   'P 1'
#
loop_
_entity.id
_entity.type
_entity.pdbx_description
1 polymer ?
#
loop_
_entity_poly.entity_id
_entity_poly.type
_entity_poly.pdbx_seq_one_letter_code
_entity_poly.pdbx_strand_id
1 'polypeptide(L)'
;MTTLDKQSPRSQLIPAGEAEAIRHLRQAIISGQHWYIALLEAIGLWTTAEETYDGRTYCYLIDSEAFDWLLLAECLCQAVDGLLPHDELTDFLFHGKPPLDLTDNRFKELIGSTKYH
;
A
#
# COMPACT_ATOMS: atom_id res chain seq x y z
N MET A 1 2.12 -9.24 42.77
CA MET A 1 3.30 -9.98 42.28
C MET A 1 3.10 -10.15 40.77
N THR A 2 3.79 -9.30 40.02
CA THR A 2 4.23 -9.44 38.62
C THR A 2 3.20 -9.70 37.49
N THR A 3 2.84 -8.61 36.81
CA THR A 3 2.88 -8.38 35.35
C THR A 3 2.77 -9.56 34.39
N LEU A 4 1.73 -9.55 33.53
CA LEU A 4 1.93 -9.76 32.09
C LEU A 4 0.87 -8.99 31.30
N ASP A 5 1.29 -7.83 30.83
CA ASP A 5 0.72 -7.06 29.74
C ASP A 5 1.06 -7.76 28.43
N LYS A 6 0.06 -7.91 27.55
CA LYS A 6 0.15 -7.83 26.08
C LYS A 6 -1.06 -8.51 25.48
N GLN A 7 -2.01 -7.71 25.04
CA GLN A 7 -2.75 -7.88 23.79
C GLN A 7 -3.76 -6.73 23.71
N SER A 8 -3.31 -5.57 23.21
CA SER A 8 -4.24 -4.57 22.70
C SER A 8 -4.90 -5.15 21.44
N PRO A 9 -6.23 -5.28 21.39
CA PRO A 9 -6.91 -5.62 20.15
C PRO A 9 -6.82 -4.38 19.24
N ARG A 10 -5.86 -4.42 18.30
CA ARG A 10 -5.66 -3.49 17.19
C ARG A 10 -6.88 -3.58 16.24
N SER A 11 -8.02 -3.09 16.72
CA SER A 11 -9.33 -3.13 16.05
C SER A 11 -9.47 -1.83 15.27
N GLN A 12 -9.02 -1.80 14.01
CA GLN A 12 -9.87 -1.98 12.83
C GLN A 12 -11.00 -0.94 12.72
N LEU A 13 -10.60 0.29 12.38
CA LEU A 13 -11.39 1.12 11.48
C LEU A 13 -10.57 1.22 10.20
N ILE A 14 -10.74 0.23 9.33
CA ILE A 14 -10.22 0.27 7.96
C ILE A 14 -11.21 1.16 7.19
N PRO A 15 -10.84 2.38 6.71
CA PRO A 15 -11.71 3.16 5.83
C PRO A 15 -12.11 2.31 4.62
N ALA A 16 -13.30 2.54 4.07
CA ALA A 16 -13.82 1.68 2.99
C ALA A 16 -12.89 1.56 1.78
N GLY A 17 -12.09 2.60 1.48
CA GLY A 17 -11.05 2.58 0.45
C GLY A 17 -9.86 1.70 0.80
N GLU A 18 -9.43 1.70 2.06
CA GLU A 18 -8.37 0.81 2.58
C GLU A 18 -8.79 -0.65 2.49
N ALA A 19 -10.05 -0.95 2.84
CA ALA A 19 -10.57 -2.31 2.80
C ALA A 19 -10.59 -2.87 1.38
N GLU A 20 -10.96 -2.06 0.40
CA GLU A 20 -11.05 -2.49 -0.99
C GLU A 20 -9.67 -2.68 -1.63
N ALA A 21 -8.74 -1.74 -1.43
CA ALA A 21 -7.39 -1.83 -1.95
C ALA A 21 -6.62 -3.04 -1.36
N ILE A 22 -6.73 -3.25 -0.03
CA ILE A 22 -6.11 -4.42 0.63
C ILE A 22 -6.76 -5.72 0.15
N ARG A 23 -8.09 -5.75 0.03
CA ARG A 23 -8.81 -6.94 -0.46
C ARG A 23 -8.38 -7.28 -1.89
N HIS A 24 -8.32 -6.29 -2.77
CA HIS A 24 -7.85 -6.45 -4.14
C HIS A 24 -6.42 -6.99 -4.17
N LEU A 25 -5.50 -6.33 -3.47
CA LEU A 25 -4.08 -6.72 -3.39
C LEU A 25 -3.93 -8.18 -2.96
N ARG A 26 -4.57 -8.55 -1.85
CA ARG A 26 -4.55 -9.92 -1.31
C ARG A 26 -5.08 -10.93 -2.32
N GLN A 27 -6.23 -10.65 -2.94
CA GLN A 27 -6.86 -11.56 -3.89
C GLN A 27 -6.03 -11.76 -5.16
N ALA A 28 -5.43 -10.69 -5.69
CA ALA A 28 -4.58 -10.74 -6.86
C ALA A 28 -3.31 -11.59 -6.60
N ILE A 29 -2.64 -11.38 -5.46
CA ILE A 29 -1.46 -12.18 -5.08
C ILE A 29 -1.82 -13.66 -4.95
N ILE A 30 -2.91 -13.98 -4.23
CA ILE A 30 -3.36 -15.37 -4.03
C ILE A 30 -3.75 -16.03 -5.37
N SER A 31 -4.24 -15.25 -6.33
CA SER A 31 -4.60 -15.72 -7.67
C SER A 31 -3.38 -15.94 -8.59
N GLY A 32 -2.16 -15.68 -8.10
CA GLY A 32 -0.91 -15.88 -8.83
C GLY A 32 -0.42 -14.66 -9.61
N GLN A 33 -1.03 -13.48 -9.43
CA GLN A 33 -0.51 -12.25 -10.00
C GLN A 33 0.76 -11.83 -9.28
N HIS A 34 1.70 -11.23 -10.03
CA HIS A 34 2.90 -10.65 -9.44
C HIS A 34 2.53 -9.53 -8.47
N TRP A 35 3.08 -9.59 -7.25
CA TRP A 35 2.71 -8.69 -6.15
C TRP A 35 2.90 -7.21 -6.49
N TYR A 36 3.96 -6.87 -7.21
CA TYR A 36 4.22 -5.50 -7.65
C TYR A 36 3.13 -4.94 -8.58
N ILE A 37 2.58 -5.76 -9.47
CA ILE A 37 1.48 -5.34 -10.35
C ILE A 37 0.21 -5.14 -9.51
N ALA A 38 -0.10 -6.10 -8.63
CA ALA A 38 -1.26 -6.03 -7.74
C ALA A 38 -1.20 -4.82 -6.80
N LEU A 39 0.00 -4.45 -6.36
CA LEU A 39 0.26 -3.27 -5.52
C LEU A 39 -0.06 -1.98 -6.28
N LEU A 40 0.44 -1.83 -7.52
CA LEU A 40 0.18 -0.65 -8.33
C LEU A 40 -1.31 -0.49 -8.65
N GLU A 41 -2.02 -1.60 -8.92
CA GLU A 41 -3.48 -1.59 -9.10
C GLU A 41 -4.21 -1.18 -7.81
N ALA A 42 -3.77 -1.69 -6.65
CA ALA A 42 -4.34 -1.31 -5.35
C ALA A 42 -4.12 0.18 -5.04
N ILE A 43 -2.96 0.75 -5.40
CA ILE A 43 -2.68 2.18 -5.30
C ILE A 43 -3.60 2.99 -6.22
N GLY A 44 -3.94 2.46 -7.40
CA GLY A 44 -4.89 3.08 -8.32
C GLY A 44 -6.34 3.05 -7.84
N LEU A 45 -6.73 2.00 -7.10
CA LEU A 45 -8.04 1.91 -6.44
C LEU A 45 -8.17 2.86 -5.24
N TRP A 46 -7.06 3.37 -4.72
CA TRP A 46 -7.06 4.27 -3.57
C TRP A 46 -7.55 5.68 -3.96
N THR A 47 -8.78 6.02 -3.58
CA THR A 47 -9.43 7.28 -3.98
C THR A 47 -9.38 8.38 -2.92
N THR A 48 -8.85 8.11 -1.72
CA THR A 48 -8.85 9.05 -0.59
C THR A 48 -7.50 9.76 -0.46
N ALA A 49 -7.52 11.10 -0.44
CA ALA A 49 -6.32 11.94 -0.37
C ALA A 49 -5.70 12.06 1.05
N GLU A 50 -6.50 11.83 2.09
CA GLU A 50 -6.09 11.87 3.49
C GLU A 50 -6.77 10.77 4.28
N GLU A 51 -6.07 10.17 5.23
CA GLU A 51 -6.68 9.30 6.24
C GLU A 51 -6.12 9.55 7.64
N THR A 52 -6.87 9.19 8.67
CA THR A 52 -6.41 9.26 10.06
C THR A 52 -6.39 7.86 10.65
N TYR A 53 -5.20 7.38 11.01
CA TYR A 53 -4.96 6.08 11.62
C TYR A 53 -4.14 6.23 12.92
N ASP A 54 -4.65 5.69 14.03
CA ASP A 54 -4.02 5.74 15.37
C ASP A 54 -3.67 7.17 15.86
N GLY A 55 -4.56 8.13 15.59
CA GLY A 55 -4.33 9.54 15.92
C GLY A 55 -3.27 10.23 15.07
N ARG A 56 -2.77 9.56 14.02
CA ARG A 56 -1.87 10.12 13.01
C ARG A 56 -2.64 10.35 11.72
N THR A 57 -2.56 11.55 11.19
CA THR A 57 -3.08 11.86 9.85
C THR A 57 -2.01 11.49 8.83
N TYR A 58 -2.33 10.53 7.98
CA TYR A 58 -1.58 10.19 6.78
C TYR A 58 -2.17 11.03 5.64
N CYS A 59 -1.47 12.13 5.33
CA CYS A 59 -1.78 12.91 4.15
C CYS A 59 -0.95 12.33 3.01
N TYR A 60 -1.62 11.72 2.03
CA TYR A 60 -0.95 11.18 0.86
C TYR A 60 -0.63 12.28 -0.16
N LEU A 61 -0.90 13.54 0.17
CA LEU A 61 -0.52 14.72 -0.58
C LEU A 61 0.64 15.45 0.12
N ILE A 62 1.79 15.50 -0.51
CA ILE A 62 2.88 16.42 -0.22
C ILE A 62 2.43 17.81 -0.67
N ASP A 63 2.20 18.71 0.28
CA ASP A 63 1.89 20.13 0.09
C ASP A 63 0.66 20.44 -0.80
N SER A 64 -0.31 19.50 -0.88
CA SER A 64 -1.42 19.53 -1.86
C SER A 64 -0.98 19.50 -3.33
N GLU A 65 0.29 19.21 -3.64
CA GLU A 65 0.85 19.19 -5.00
C GLU A 65 1.34 17.82 -5.49
N ALA A 66 1.81 16.91 -4.62
CA ALA A 66 2.36 15.62 -5.05
C ALA A 66 1.87 14.42 -4.22
N PHE A 67 1.59 13.28 -4.87
CA PHE A 67 1.08 12.10 -4.18
C PHE A 67 2.22 11.20 -3.65
N ASP A 68 2.32 11.00 -2.33
CA ASP A 68 3.32 10.11 -1.71
C ASP A 68 2.88 8.63 -1.81
N TRP A 69 2.98 8.11 -3.03
CA TRP A 69 2.59 6.74 -3.35
C TRP A 69 3.49 5.69 -2.70
N LEU A 70 4.72 6.04 -2.28
CA LEU A 70 5.64 5.12 -1.63
C LEU A 70 5.21 4.83 -0.19
N LEU A 71 4.73 5.86 0.53
CA LEU A 71 4.13 5.69 1.86
C LEU A 71 2.88 4.81 1.81
N LEU A 72 2.01 5.02 0.81
CA LEU A 72 0.86 4.14 0.60
C LEU A 72 1.29 2.71 0.25
N ALA A 73 2.32 2.56 -0.57
CA ALA A 73 2.86 1.26 -0.92
C ALA A 73 3.35 0.50 0.33
N GLU A 74 4.06 1.17 1.24
CA GLU A 74 4.48 0.60 2.53
C GLU A 74 3.27 0.10 3.35
N CYS A 75 2.24 0.94 3.50
CA CYS A 75 1.03 0.60 4.25
C CYS A 75 0.33 -0.64 3.69
N LEU A 76 0.12 -0.68 2.36
CA LEU A 76 -0.49 -1.81 1.67
C LEU A 76 0.34 -3.09 1.80
N CYS A 77 1.67 -2.99 1.71
CA CYS A 77 2.56 -4.13 1.88
C CYS A 77 2.49 -4.69 3.30
N GLN A 78 2.44 -3.83 4.32
CA GLN A 78 2.25 -4.25 5.72
C GLN A 78 0.90 -4.94 5.95
N ALA A 79 -0.16 -4.51 5.27
CA ALA A 79 -1.48 -5.12 5.39
C ALA A 79 -1.57 -6.55 4.81
N VAL A 80 -0.67 -6.90 3.90
CA VAL A 80 -0.54 -8.24 3.32
C VAL A 80 0.79 -8.91 3.69
N ASP A 81 1.42 -8.45 4.77
CA ASP A 81 2.67 -9.00 5.28
C ASP A 81 2.54 -10.52 5.46
N GLY A 82 3.53 -11.25 4.94
CA GLY A 82 3.52 -12.72 4.84
C GLY A 82 3.08 -13.28 3.48
N LEU A 83 2.56 -12.45 2.55
CA LEU A 83 2.33 -12.85 1.15
C LEU A 83 3.44 -12.37 0.19
N LEU A 84 4.38 -11.56 0.69
CA LEU A 84 5.40 -10.89 -0.11
C LEU A 84 6.80 -11.45 0.14
N PRO A 85 7.67 -11.53 -0.88
CA PRO A 85 9.08 -11.85 -0.70
C PRO A 85 9.81 -10.70 0.01
N HIS A 86 10.39 -10.99 1.18
CA HIS A 86 10.99 -9.98 2.06
C HIS A 86 12.17 -9.22 1.43
N ASP A 87 13.02 -9.92 0.68
CA ASP A 87 14.21 -9.33 0.07
C ASP A 87 13.83 -8.33 -1.02
N GLU A 88 12.89 -8.69 -1.92
CA GLU A 88 12.39 -7.78 -2.95
C GLU A 88 11.65 -6.58 -2.36
N LEU A 89 10.88 -6.79 -1.29
CA LEU A 89 10.16 -5.71 -0.62
C LEU A 89 11.14 -4.71 0.00
N THR A 90 12.24 -5.20 0.58
CA THR A 90 13.31 -4.36 1.15
C THR A 90 14.00 -3.55 0.05
N ASP A 91 14.39 -4.21 -1.04
CA ASP A 91 14.99 -3.54 -2.20
C ASP A 91 14.05 -2.47 -2.81
N PHE A 92 12.74 -2.75 -2.85
CA PHE A 92 11.76 -1.81 -3.36
C PHE A 92 11.57 -0.59 -2.43
N LEU A 93 11.24 -0.81 -1.15
CA LEU A 93 10.88 0.27 -0.22
C LEU A 93 12.08 1.13 0.21
N PHE A 94 13.26 0.53 0.37
CA PHE A 94 14.43 1.24 0.91
C PHE A 94 15.49 1.59 -0.15
N HIS A 95 15.53 0.85 -1.25
CA HIS A 95 16.52 1.07 -2.31
C HIS A 95 15.90 1.57 -3.62
N GLY A 96 14.57 1.71 -3.69
CA GLY A 96 13.87 2.19 -4.87
C GLY A 96 13.98 1.27 -6.08
N LYS A 97 14.25 -0.03 -5.85
CA LYS A 97 14.44 -1.02 -6.92
C LYS A 97 13.16 -1.81 -7.12
N PRO A 98 12.38 -1.55 -8.17
CA PRO A 98 11.20 -2.35 -8.44
C PRO A 98 11.60 -3.79 -8.85
N PRO A 99 10.83 -4.81 -8.44
CA PRO A 99 11.11 -6.21 -8.80
C PRO A 99 10.81 -6.50 -10.28
N LEU A 100 10.08 -5.62 -10.95
CA LEU A 100 9.78 -5.69 -12.37
C LEU A 100 10.12 -4.37 -13.06
N ASP A 101 10.70 -4.48 -14.24
CA ASP A 101 10.87 -3.36 -15.15
C ASP A 101 9.54 -3.10 -15.87
N LEU A 102 8.95 -1.93 -15.62
CA LEU A 102 7.71 -1.49 -16.23
C LEU A 102 7.97 -0.25 -17.06
N THR A 103 7.38 -0.21 -18.26
CA THR A 103 7.36 1.03 -19.04
C THR A 103 6.52 2.08 -18.32
N ASP A 104 6.89 3.35 -18.45
CA ASP A 104 6.13 4.47 -17.87
C ASP A 104 4.64 4.42 -18.22
N ASN A 105 4.31 3.99 -19.44
CA ASN A 105 2.92 3.85 -19.89
C ASN A 105 2.20 2.78 -19.08
N ARG A 106 2.82 1.62 -18.88
CA ARG A 106 2.21 0.53 -18.11
C ARG A 106 2.07 0.90 -16.64
N PHE A 107 3.07 1.58 -16.08
CA PHE A 107 3.01 2.10 -14.72
C PHE A 107 1.82 3.06 -14.53
N LYS A 108 1.65 4.01 -15.46
CA LYS A 108 0.52 4.97 -15.46
C LYS A 108 -0.84 4.30 -15.60
N GLU A 109 -0.94 3.27 -16.45
CA GLU A 109 -2.17 2.48 -16.61
C GLU A 109 -2.59 1.82 -15.30
N LEU A 110 -1.65 1.26 -14.55
CA LEU A 110 -1.93 0.50 -13.32
C LEU A 110 -2.33 1.41 -12.15
N ILE A 111 -1.66 2.55 -11.98
CA ILE A 111 -2.01 3.54 -10.94
C ILE A 111 -3.24 4.37 -11.30
N GLY A 112 -3.67 4.35 -12.57
CA GLY A 112 -4.79 5.13 -13.06
C GLY A 112 -4.37 6.54 -13.49
N SER A 113 -4.78 6.90 -14.71
CA SER A 113 -4.39 8.12 -15.42
C SER A 113 -4.81 9.43 -14.73
N THR A 114 -5.70 9.37 -13.73
CA THR A 114 -6.21 10.53 -12.99
C THR A 114 -5.26 11.06 -11.91
N LYS A 115 -4.17 10.34 -11.60
CA LYS A 115 -3.17 10.76 -10.59
C LYS A 115 -1.90 11.42 -11.17
N TYR A 116 -1.79 11.53 -12.50
CA TYR A 116 -0.75 12.28 -13.20
C TYR A 116 -1.39 13.51 -13.85
N HIS A 117 -1.24 14.69 -13.24
CA HIS A 117 -1.49 15.97 -13.91
C HIS A 117 -0.19 16.76 -13.95
#